data_AF-A0A838FER2-F1
#
_entry.id   AF-A0A838FER2-F1
#
_cell.length_a   1.000
_cell.length_b   1.000
_cell.length_c   1.000
_cell.angle_alpha   90.00
_cell.angle_beta   90.00
_cell.angle_gamma   90.00
#
_symmetry.space_group_name_H-M   'P 1'
#
loop_
_entity.id
_entity.type
_entity.pdbx_description
1 polymer ?
#
loop_
_entity_poly.entity_id
_entity_poly.type
_entity_poly.pdbx_seq_one_letter_code
_entity_poly.pdbx_strand_id
1 'polypeptide(L)'
;IIGEALLHLLGIEVQSFSIAGALVLLLLGLEMIIGWNIFKAEEGDNKSGNIVPIAFPILIGAGTLTTILSLRTQFTIGDLTVGILINLLIIYIVLRSMNWLERKLGSQSLVVMKKFFGIVLIALAVQMFMNNV
;
A
#
# COMPACT_ATOMS: atom_id res chain seq x y z
N ILE A 1 -15.60 2.52 -5.83
CA ILE A 1 -16.89 3.25 -5.74
C ILE A 1 -16.80 4.38 -4.72
N ILE A 2 -16.65 4.11 -3.42
CA ILE A 2 -16.54 5.20 -2.40
C ILE A 2 -15.29 6.07 -2.62
N GLY A 3 -14.14 5.46 -2.94
CA GLY A 3 -12.89 6.22 -3.15
C GLY A 3 -12.92 7.18 -4.35
N GLU A 4 -13.55 6.78 -5.45
CA GLU A 4 -13.68 7.63 -6.65
C GLU A 4 -14.64 8.79 -6.40
N ALA A 5 -15.77 8.53 -5.72
CA ALA A 5 -16.69 9.58 -5.30
C ALA A 5 -16.03 10.58 -4.35
N LEU A 6 -15.17 10.11 -3.44
CA LEU A 6 -14.42 10.97 -2.52
C LEU A 6 -13.42 11.87 -3.27
N LEU A 7 -12.66 11.31 -4.22
CA LEU A 7 -11.72 12.09 -5.05
C LEU A 7 -12.46 13.15 -5.86
N HIS A 8 -13.63 12.82 -6.41
CA HIS A 8 -14.45 13.75 -7.17
C HIS A 8 -15.00 14.89 -6.30
N LEU A 9 -15.36 14.63 -5.04
CA LEU A 9 -15.75 15.66 -4.06
C LEU A 9 -14.61 16.62 -3.72
N LEU A 10 -13.38 16.14 -3.76
CA LEU A 10 -12.17 16.95 -3.53
C LEU A 10 -11.67 17.66 -4.79
N GLY A 11 -12.32 17.43 -5.94
CA GLY A 11 -11.88 17.96 -7.24
C GLY A 11 -10.58 17.33 -7.76
N ILE A 12 -10.25 16.11 -7.34
CA ILE A 12 -9.01 15.41 -7.70
C ILE A 12 -9.31 14.30 -8.71
N GLU A 13 -8.56 14.29 -9.81
CA GLU A 13 -8.62 13.22 -10.79
C GLU A 13 -7.90 11.95 -10.30
N VAL A 14 -8.42 10.78 -10.68
CA VAL A 14 -7.83 9.48 -10.32
C VAL A 14 -6.39 9.34 -10.85
N GLN A 15 -6.08 9.93 -12.00
CA GLN A 15 -4.73 9.94 -12.57
C GLN A 15 -3.77 10.77 -11.72
N SER A 16 -4.15 12.00 -11.36
CA SER A 16 -3.38 12.87 -10.46
C SER A 16 -3.13 12.20 -9.10
N PHE A 17 -4.15 11.54 -8.54
CA PHE A 17 -4.01 10.78 -7.30
C PHE A 17 -3.05 9.58 -7.44
N SER A 18 -3.09 8.89 -8.58
CA SER A 18 -2.22 7.75 -8.87
C SER A 18 -0.75 8.18 -8.99
N ILE A 19 -0.47 9.31 -9.64
CA ILE A 19 0.88 9.88 -9.74
C ILE A 19 1.41 10.28 -8.35
N ALA A 20 0.58 10.90 -7.51
CA ALA A 20 0.94 11.21 -6.14
C ALA A 20 1.26 9.93 -5.33
N GLY A 21 0.45 8.88 -5.49
CA GLY A 21 0.71 7.57 -4.89
C GLY A 21 2.04 6.95 -5.36
N ALA A 22 2.38 7.08 -6.64
CA ALA A 22 3.64 6.61 -7.19
C ALA A 22 4.86 7.31 -6.55
N LEU A 23 4.78 8.63 -6.31
CA LEU A 23 5.81 9.36 -5.58
C LEU A 23 6.00 8.83 -4.15
N VAL A 24 4.90 8.55 -3.44
CA VAL A 24 4.98 7.99 -2.09
C VAL A 24 5.63 6.62 -2.10
N LEU A 25 5.25 5.73 -3.03
CA LEU A 25 5.86 4.41 -3.19
C LEU A 25 7.36 4.49 -3.52
N LEU A 26 7.75 5.45 -4.36
CA LEU A 26 9.16 5.70 -4.69
C LEU A 26 9.96 6.07 -3.44
N LEU A 27 9.45 7.05 -2.67
CA LEU A 27 10.10 7.51 -1.44
C LEU A 27 10.17 6.39 -0.39
N LEU A 28 9.11 5.60 -0.25
CA LEU A 28 9.07 4.49 0.70
C LEU A 28 10.02 3.36 0.29
N GLY A 29 10.07 3.01 -0.99
CA GLY A 29 11.03 2.02 -1.49
C GLY A 29 12.47 2.48 -1.29
N LEU A 30 12.74 3.76 -1.53
CA LEU A 30 14.04 4.38 -1.27
C LEU A 30 14.40 4.32 0.22
N GLU A 31 13.46 4.67 1.10
CA GLU A 31 13.56 4.58 2.56
C GLU A 31 13.98 3.18 3.01
N MET A 32 13.34 2.14 2.46
CA MET A 32 13.60 0.74 2.79
C MET A 32 14.99 0.26 2.36
N ILE A 33 15.53 0.77 1.24
CA ILE A 33 16.85 0.39 0.73
C ILE A 33 17.96 1.14 1.47
N ILE A 34 17.82 2.46 1.59
CA ILE A 34 18.83 3.35 2.18
C ILE A 34 18.85 3.21 3.71
N GLY A 35 17.70 2.92 4.33
CA GLY A 35 17.56 2.80 5.78
C GLY A 35 17.47 4.14 6.51
N TRP A 36 17.27 5.25 5.80
CA TRP A 36 16.85 6.53 6.38
C TRP A 36 15.36 6.49 6.68
N ASN A 37 14.89 7.14 7.75
CA ASN A 37 13.47 7.24 8.06
C ASN A 37 12.92 8.57 7.54
N ILE A 38 12.31 8.55 6.35
CA ILE A 38 11.63 9.68 5.70
C ILE A 38 10.24 9.84 6.32
N PHE A 39 9.56 8.72 6.56
CA PHE A 39 8.24 8.67 7.18
C PHE A 39 8.39 8.32 8.66
N LYS A 40 8.80 9.30 9.48
CA LYS A 40 8.86 9.10 10.93
C LYS A 40 7.43 8.98 11.48
N ALA A 41 7.07 7.80 11.98
CA ALA A 41 6.06 7.72 13.02
C ALA A 41 6.68 8.39 14.26
N GLU A 42 6.07 9.44 14.79
CA GLU A 42 6.54 10.03 16.04
C GLU A 42 6.43 8.95 17.15
N GLU A 43 7.54 8.36 17.55
CA GLU A 43 7.61 7.33 18.60
C GLU A 43 7.34 7.88 20.02
N GLY A 44 6.65 9.02 20.16
CA GLY A 44 6.83 9.86 21.36
C GLY A 44 5.64 10.58 21.97
N ASP A 45 4.43 10.58 21.40
CA ASP A 45 3.31 11.21 22.11
C ASP A 45 1.95 10.58 21.84
N ASN A 46 1.28 10.17 22.93
CA ASN A 46 -0.04 9.54 22.94
C ASN A 46 -1.19 10.53 22.62
N LYS A 47 -0.95 11.54 21.79
CA LYS A 47 -1.95 12.54 21.43
C LYS A 47 -1.77 12.95 19.97
N SER A 48 -2.74 12.54 19.16
CA SER A 48 -3.01 12.99 17.78
C SER A 48 -2.39 12.15 16.66
N GLY A 49 -3.07 11.04 16.33
CA GLY A 49 -3.76 10.93 15.04
C GLY A 49 -2.99 10.92 13.72
N ASN A 50 -1.67 11.13 13.70
CA ASN A 50 -0.89 11.01 12.46
C ASN A 50 -0.41 9.58 12.27
N ILE A 51 -1.36 8.68 12.02
CA ILE A 51 -1.07 7.47 11.26
C ILE A 51 -0.66 7.97 9.89
N VAL A 52 0.66 8.13 9.68
CA VAL A 52 1.22 8.40 8.35
C VAL A 52 0.55 7.42 7.40
N PRO A 53 -0.03 7.87 6.27
CA PRO A 53 -0.71 6.99 5.33
C PRO A 53 0.34 6.16 4.59
N ILE A 54 0.99 5.24 5.30
CA ILE A 54 1.86 4.20 4.77
C ILE A 54 0.99 2.99 4.38
N ALA A 55 -0.10 2.77 5.11
CA ALA A 55 -1.09 1.76 4.79
C ALA A 55 -1.82 2.07 3.47
N PHE A 56 -2.10 3.35 3.18
CA PHE A 56 -2.90 3.74 2.01
C PHE A 56 -2.20 3.45 0.67
N PRO A 57 -0.91 3.82 0.45
CA PRO A 57 -0.17 3.52 -0.76
C PRO A 57 0.07 2.02 -0.98
N ILE A 58 0.29 1.26 0.11
CA ILE A 58 0.58 -0.17 0.03
C ILE A 58 -0.70 -0.98 -0.23
N LEU A 59 -1.82 -0.63 0.42
CA LEU A 59 -3.09 -1.36 0.30
C LEU A 59 -3.86 -0.97 -0.97
N ILE A 60 -3.81 0.30 -1.36
CA ILE A 60 -4.51 0.84 -2.54
C ILE A 60 -3.45 1.18 -3.60
N GLY A 61 -2.62 0.19 -3.94
CA GLY A 61 -1.74 0.32 -5.09
C GLY A 61 -2.53 0.27 -6.40
N ALA A 62 -1.93 0.77 -7.49
CA ALA A 62 -2.51 0.62 -8.83
C ALA A 62 -2.86 -0.84 -9.16
N GLY A 63 -2.06 -1.80 -8.69
CA GLY A 63 -2.34 -3.22 -8.87
C GLY A 63 -3.70 -3.65 -8.27
N THR A 64 -4.02 -3.21 -7.06
CA THR A 64 -5.30 -3.52 -6.42
C THR A 64 -6.46 -2.85 -7.15
N LEU A 65 -6.28 -1.59 -7.58
CA LEU A 65 -7.30 -0.81 -8.29
C LEU A 65 -7.57 -1.38 -9.69
N THR A 66 -6.52 -1.70 -10.46
CA THR A 66 -6.61 -2.37 -11.77
C THR A 66 -7.26 -3.75 -11.64
N THR A 67 -6.88 -4.54 -10.62
CA THR A 67 -7.48 -5.85 -10.39
C THR A 67 -8.97 -5.74 -10.08
N ILE A 68 -9.37 -4.82 -9.20
CA ILE A 68 -10.78 -4.60 -8.88
C ILE A 68 -11.56 -4.10 -10.10
N LEU A 69 -11.03 -3.17 -10.90
CA LEU A 69 -11.67 -2.69 -12.12
C LEU A 69 -11.80 -3.80 -13.19
N SER A 70 -10.78 -4.62 -13.34
CA SER A 70 -10.78 -5.75 -14.29
C SER A 70 -11.79 -6.83 -13.88
N LEU A 71 -11.90 -7.13 -12.58
CA LEU A 71 -12.86 -8.10 -12.07
C LEU A 71 -14.29 -7.56 -12.01
N ARG A 72 -14.48 -6.24 -11.97
CA ARG A 72 -15.80 -5.59 -12.01
C ARG A 72 -16.62 -5.97 -13.24
N THR A 73 -15.99 -6.22 -14.38
CA THR A 73 -16.69 -6.60 -15.61
C THR A 73 -17.06 -8.08 -15.65
N GLN A 74 -16.49 -8.90 -14.76
CA GLN A 74 -16.65 -10.36 -14.75
C GLN A 74 -17.47 -10.87 -13.57
N PHE A 75 -17.53 -10.13 -12.47
CA PHE A 75 -18.15 -10.57 -11.21
C PHE A 75 -19.24 -9.61 -10.72
N THR A 76 -20.23 -10.15 -10.00
CA THR A 76 -21.24 -9.31 -9.37
C THR A 76 -20.66 -8.52 -8.21
N ILE A 77 -21.33 -7.43 -7.83
CA ILE A 77 -20.91 -6.57 -6.70
C ILE A 77 -20.84 -7.40 -5.39
N GLY A 78 -21.73 -8.37 -5.23
CA GLY A 78 -21.74 -9.28 -4.08
C GLY A 78 -20.47 -10.12 -3.99
N ASP A 79 -20.08 -10.77 -5.10
CA ASP A 79 -18.92 -11.65 -5.15
C ASP A 79 -17.61 -10.89 -4.91
N LEU A 80 -17.48 -9.69 -5.47
CA LEU A 80 -16.34 -8.80 -5.23
C LEU A 80 -16.24 -8.37 -3.77
N THR A 81 -17.38 -8.05 -3.15
CA THR A 81 -17.40 -7.62 -1.74
C THR A 81 -16.93 -8.75 -0.83
N VAL A 82 -17.40 -9.98 -1.07
CA VAL A 82 -16.95 -11.16 -0.31
C VAL A 82 -15.45 -11.42 -0.54
N GLY A 83 -14.96 -11.31 -1.78
CA GLY A 83 -13.53 -11.47 -2.10
C GLY A 83 -12.64 -10.45 -1.35
N ILE A 84 -13.06 -9.19 -1.30
CA ILE A 84 -12.36 -8.14 -0.55
C ILE A 84 -12.37 -8.45 0.95
N LEU A 85 -13.51 -8.88 1.51
CA LEU A 85 -13.61 -9.25 2.92
C LEU A 85 -12.68 -10.42 3.29
N ILE A 86 -12.60 -11.44 2.43
CA ILE A 86 -11.68 -12.57 2.62
C ILE A 86 -10.23 -12.09 2.55
N ASN A 87 -9.88 -11.21 1.59
CA ASN A 87 -8.54 -10.65 1.50
C ASN A 87 -8.16 -9.85 2.76
N LEU A 88 -9.08 -9.03 3.29
CA LEU A 88 -8.89 -8.30 4.54
C LEU A 88 -8.70 -9.26 5.74
N LEU A 89 -9.44 -10.36 5.79
CA LEU A 89 -9.27 -11.39 6.82
C LEU A 89 -7.87 -12.02 6.74
N ILE A 90 -7.39 -12.33 5.54
CA ILE A 90 -6.04 -12.87 5.34
C ILE A 90 -4.98 -11.87 5.81
N ILE A 91 -5.10 -10.60 5.41
CA ILE A 91 -4.18 -9.54 5.84
C ILE A 91 -4.18 -9.44 7.37
N TYR A 92 -5.37 -9.43 8.00
CA TYR A 92 -5.50 -9.39 9.45
C TYR A 92 -4.78 -10.57 10.14
N ILE A 93 -4.93 -11.79 9.62
CA ILE A 93 -4.25 -12.98 10.16
C ILE A 93 -2.72 -12.87 10.02
N VAL A 94 -2.24 -12.39 8.86
CA VAL A 94 -0.81 -12.18 8.61
C VAL A 94 -0.23 -11.15 9.59
N LEU A 95 -0.90 -10.01 9.74
CA LEU A 95 -0.48 -8.96 10.69
C LEU A 95 -0.49 -9.47 12.13
N ARG A 96 -1.51 -10.23 12.52
CA ARG A 96 -1.57 -10.86 13.86
C ARG A 96 -0.43 -11.85 14.09
N SER A 97 0.04 -12.49 13.03
CA SER A 97 1.13 -13.47 13.05
C SER A 97 2.52 -12.84 12.91
N MET A 98 2.61 -11.51 12.82
CA MET A 98 3.87 -10.79 12.57
C MET A 98 4.93 -11.05 13.65
N ASN A 99 4.55 -11.09 14.93
CA ASN A 99 5.46 -11.41 16.04
C ASN A 99 6.04 -12.83 15.92
N TRP A 100 5.24 -13.78 15.43
CA TRP A 100 5.71 -15.14 15.18
C TRP A 100 6.62 -15.20 13.96
N LEU A 101 6.27 -14.47 12.90
CA LEU A 101 7.04 -14.39 11.67
C LEU A 101 8.43 -13.78 11.93
N GLU A 102 8.50 -12.72 12.74
CA GLU A 102 9.75 -12.08 13.15
C GLU A 102 10.67 -13.05 13.90
N ARG A 103 10.13 -13.79 14.87
CA ARG A 103 10.91 -14.79 15.62
C ARG A 103 11.43 -15.93 14.74
N LYS A 104 10.68 -16.32 13.71
CA LYS A 104 11.05 -17.43 12.83
C LYS A 104 12.05 -17.03 11.74
N LEU A 105 11.87 -15.84 11.17
CA LEU A 105 12.72 -15.31 10.11
C LEU A 105 14.05 -14.76 10.68
N GLY A 106 14.04 -14.24 11.90
CA GLY A 106 15.20 -13.61 12.50
C GLY A 106 15.48 -12.22 11.92
N SER A 107 16.11 -11.36 12.71
CA SER A 107 16.30 -9.94 12.38
C SER A 107 17.06 -9.69 11.08
N GLN A 108 18.05 -10.53 10.75
CA GLN A 108 18.86 -10.38 9.55
C GLN A 108 18.06 -10.61 8.26
N SER A 109 17.20 -11.65 8.23
CA SER A 109 16.41 -11.93 7.03
C SER A 109 15.31 -10.90 6.82
N LEU A 110 14.74 -10.34 7.91
CA LEU A 110 13.80 -9.22 7.82
C LEU A 110 14.43 -7.99 7.18
N VAL A 111 15.70 -7.69 7.49
CA VAL A 111 16.41 -6.56 6.85
C VAL A 111 16.60 -6.81 5.36
N VAL A 112 17.01 -8.01 4.96
CA VAL A 112 17.15 -8.35 3.53
C VAL A 112 15.80 -8.28 2.84
N MET A 113 14.74 -8.79 3.48
CA MET A 113 13.38 -8.78 2.93
C MET A 113 12.85 -7.35 2.80
N LYS A 114 13.11 -6.48 3.79
CA LYS A 114 12.80 -5.05 3.73
C LYS A 114 13.48 -4.41 2.50
N LYS A 115 14.76 -4.67 2.27
CA LYS A 115 15.47 -4.15 1.09
C LYS A 115 14.91 -4.69 -0.22
N PHE A 116 14.58 -5.98 -0.27
CA PHE A 116 13.95 -6.61 -1.44
C PHE A 116 12.62 -5.96 -1.79
N PHE A 117 11.72 -5.80 -0.80
CA PHE A 117 10.46 -5.09 -1.02
C PHE A 117 10.67 -3.63 -1.39
N GLY A 118 11.71 -2.97 -0.87
CA GLY A 118 12.07 -1.62 -1.30
C GLY A 118 12.33 -1.53 -2.81
N ILE A 119 13.04 -2.51 -3.39
CA ILE A 119 13.27 -2.59 -4.83
C ILE A 119 11.95 -2.82 -5.59
N VAL A 120 11.09 -3.71 -5.09
CA VAL A 120 9.76 -3.98 -5.67
C VAL A 120 8.89 -2.71 -5.67
N LEU A 121 8.88 -1.94 -4.58
CA LEU A 121 8.08 -0.72 -4.48
C LEU A 121 8.57 0.38 -5.44
N ILE A 122 9.89 0.53 -5.62
CA ILE A 122 10.45 1.44 -6.62
C ILE A 122 10.01 1.01 -8.02
N ALA A 123 10.07 -0.29 -8.33
CA ALA A 123 9.62 -0.80 -9.62
C ALA A 123 8.12 -0.54 -9.85
N LEU A 124 7.28 -0.73 -8.83
CA LEU A 124 5.85 -0.41 -8.89
C LEU A 124 5.60 1.09 -9.08
N ALA A 125 6.36 1.95 -8.39
CA ALA A 125 6.27 3.39 -8.58
C ALA A 125 6.59 3.80 -10.03
N VAL A 126 7.68 3.28 -10.58
CA VAL A 126 8.07 3.52 -11.98
C VAL A 126 7.00 3.02 -12.96
N GLN A 127 6.45 1.82 -12.72
CA GLN A 127 5.36 1.29 -13.53
C GLN A 127 4.11 2.19 -13.48
N MET A 128 3.76 2.70 -12.29
CA MET A 128 2.63 3.62 -12.14
C MET A 128 2.87 4.94 -12.89
N PHE A 129 4.10 5.47 -12.90
CA PHE A 129 4.44 6.62 -13.74
C PHE A 129 4.26 6.31 -15.22
N MET A 130 4.83 5.21 -15.73
CA MET A 130 4.73 4.86 -17.16
C MET A 130 3.29 4.59 -17.63
N ASN A 131 2.42 4.08 -16.76
CA ASN A 131 1.03 3.79 -17.11
C ASN A 131 0.11 5.02 -17.05
N ASN A 132 0.54 6.11 -16.38
CA ASN A 132 -0.25 7.34 -16.21
C ASN A 132 0.35 8.54 -16.95
N VAL A 133 1.42 8.34 -17.73
CA VAL A 133 2.04 9.32 -18.65
C VAL A 133 1.72 8.94 -20.08
#